data_AF-A0A9D4FY32-F1
#
_entry.id   AF-A0A9D4FY32-F1
#
_cell.length_a   1.000
_cell.length_b   1.000
_cell.length_c   1.000
_cell.angle_alpha   90.00
_cell.angle_beta   90.00
_cell.angle_gamma   90.00
#
_symmetry.space_group_name_H-M   'P 1'
#
loop_
_entity.id
_entity.type
_entity.pdbx_description
1 polymer ?
#
loop_
_entity_poly.entity_id
_entity_poly.type
_entity_poly.pdbx_seq_one_letter_code
_entity_poly.pdbx_strand_id
1 'polypeptide(L)'
;MSVFKVDKKAFINFYHIALSNDMLVLLQGILCFMATLRLLNVLGYSKSIETVVRVFKKAASQLIWFALFFTTCFTIYCILGWLLFGANLEHYKDIYSSLQTMFLSMIGKNRFTEMDNTSP
;
A
#
# COMPACT_ATOMS: atom_id res chain seq x y z
N MET A 1 33.12 9.30 -7.80
CA MET A 1 33.03 10.27 -8.92
C MET A 1 34.34 10.42 -9.72
N SER A 2 35.20 9.39 -9.73
CA SER A 2 36.53 9.42 -10.38
C SER A 2 36.61 8.70 -11.73
N VAL A 3 35.59 7.93 -12.12
CA VAL A 3 35.57 7.17 -13.39
C VAL A 3 35.05 8.03 -14.56
N PHE A 4 34.48 9.21 -14.29
CA PHE A 4 33.84 10.09 -15.26
C PHE A 4 34.80 10.80 -16.24
N LYS A 5 36.12 10.76 -16.01
CA LYS A 5 37.10 11.54 -16.78
C LYS A 5 37.89 10.74 -17.83
N VAL A 6 37.78 9.41 -17.87
CA VAL A 6 38.75 8.58 -18.62
C VAL A 6 38.24 8.09 -19.98
N ASP A 7 36.94 7.84 -20.17
CA ASP A 7 36.45 7.45 -21.51
C ASP A 7 35.01 7.94 -21.78
N LYS A 8 34.88 8.81 -22.79
CA LYS A 8 33.63 9.49 -23.15
C LYS A 8 32.70 8.63 -24.03
N LYS A 9 33.15 7.43 -24.45
CA LYS A 9 32.42 6.55 -25.39
C LYS A 9 31.97 5.21 -24.79
N ALA A 10 32.32 4.93 -23.53
CA ALA A 10 31.83 3.75 -22.83
C ALA A 10 30.34 3.91 -22.45
N PHE A 11 29.50 2.97 -22.90
CA PHE A 11 28.10 2.89 -22.46
C PHE A 11 28.05 2.43 -21.00
N ILE A 12 27.91 3.38 -20.08
CA ILE A 12 27.83 3.10 -18.64
C ILE A 12 26.38 2.81 -18.29
N ASN A 13 26.12 1.61 -17.78
CA ASN A 13 24.78 1.22 -17.36
C ASN A 13 24.39 1.95 -16.06
N PHE A 14 23.61 3.03 -16.17
CA PHE A 14 23.07 3.80 -15.04
C PHE A 14 21.96 3.09 -14.27
N TYR A 15 21.51 1.91 -14.74
CA TYR A 15 20.41 1.17 -14.12
C TYR A 15 20.66 0.87 -12.64
N HIS A 16 21.88 0.45 -12.28
CA HIS A 16 22.21 0.17 -10.88
C HIS A 16 22.16 1.41 -9.99
N ILE A 17 22.55 2.58 -10.54
CA ILE A 17 22.54 3.86 -9.81
C ILE A 17 21.09 4.33 -9.63
N ALA A 18 20.25 4.18 -10.67
CA ALA A 18 18.84 4.52 -10.61
C ALA A 18 18.08 3.65 -9.60
N LEU A 19 18.31 2.33 -9.60
CA LEU A 19 17.67 1.39 -8.66
C LEU A 19 18.09 1.67 -7.21
N SER A 20 19.38 1.97 -6.99
CA SER A 20 19.87 2.35 -5.67
C SER A 20 19.24 3.66 -5.19
N ASN A 21 19.07 4.64 -6.09
CA ASN A 21 18.43 5.91 -5.76
C ASN A 21 16.95 5.74 -5.39
N ASP A 22 16.21 4.89 -6.11
CA ASP A 22 14.79 4.65 -5.84
C ASP A 22 14.59 4.00 -4.46
N MET A 23 15.43 3.01 -4.11
CA MET A 23 15.44 2.42 -2.77
C MET A 23 15.74 3.44 -1.67
N LEU A 24 16.66 4.38 -1.91
CA LEU A 24 17.00 5.44 -0.96
C LEU A 24 15.85 6.42 -0.76
N VAL A 25 15.15 6.81 -1.83
CA VAL A 25 13.97 7.69 -1.74
C VAL A 25 12.86 7.02 -0.94
N LEU A 26 12.59 5.74 -1.18
CA LEU A 26 11.61 4.97 -0.43
C LEU A 26 11.99 4.88 1.06
N LEU A 27 13.25 4.57 1.37
CA LEU A 27 13.75 4.52 2.74
C LEU A 27 13.65 5.89 3.44
N GLN A 28 14.02 6.97 2.75
CA GLN A 28 13.93 8.33 3.27
C GLN A 28 12.48 8.73 3.56
N GLY A 29 11.53 8.34 2.70
CA GLY A 29 10.09 8.54 2.93
C GLY A 29 9.62 7.85 4.21
N ILE A 30 10.01 6.59 4.41
CA ILE A 30 9.67 5.81 5.61
C ILE A 30 10.27 6.47 6.86
N LEU A 31 11.54 6.89 6.81
CA LEU A 31 12.20 7.55 7.94
C LEU A 31 11.53 8.88 8.29
N CYS A 32 11.15 9.67 7.29
CA CYS A 32 10.44 10.94 7.49
C CYS A 32 9.06 10.71 8.12
N PHE A 33 8.33 9.69 7.68
CA PHE A 33 7.04 9.30 8.26
C PHE A 33 7.19 8.86 9.73
N MET A 34 8.16 7.99 10.03
CA MET A 34 8.44 7.57 11.41
C MET A 34 8.87 8.75 12.29
N ALA A 35 9.71 9.65 11.77
CA ALA A 35 10.11 10.86 12.49
C ALA A 35 8.90 11.76 12.78
N THR A 36 7.96 11.89 11.84
CA THR A 36 6.71 12.63 12.02
C THR A 36 5.83 12.00 13.09
N LEU A 37 5.68 10.67 13.10
CA LEU A 37 4.95 9.96 14.16
C LEU A 37 5.62 10.11 15.53
N ARG A 38 6.95 10.12 15.58
CA ARG A 38 7.70 10.32 16.83
C ARG A 38 7.55 11.76 17.32
N LEU A 39 7.60 12.74 16.42
CA LEU A 39 7.32 14.15 16.72
C LEU A 39 5.91 14.30 17.30
N LEU A 40 4.91 13.63 16.71
CA LEU A 40 3.52 13.66 17.20
C LEU A 40 3.41 13.09 18.63
N ASN A 41 4.15 12.03 18.95
CA ASN A 41 4.22 11.49 20.31
C ASN A 41 4.90 12.45 21.30
N VAL A 42 5.96 13.15 20.88
CA VAL A 42 6.68 14.12 21.73
C VAL A 42 5.85 15.40 21.96
N LEU A 43 5.14 15.88 20.94
CA LEU A 43 4.17 16.98 21.07
C LEU A 43 2.98 16.60 21.97
N GLY A 44 2.70 15.29 22.10
CA GLY A 44 1.63 14.70 22.87
C GLY A 44 1.75 14.80 24.39
N TYR A 45 2.50 15.76 24.93
CA TYR A 45 2.75 15.95 26.37
C TYR A 45 1.50 16.34 27.19
N SER A 46 0.31 16.43 26.56
CA SER A 46 -0.95 16.59 27.27
C SER A 46 -1.55 15.23 27.65
N LYS A 47 -2.09 15.12 28.87
CA LYS A 47 -2.79 13.91 29.36
C LYS A 47 -3.87 13.40 28.39
N SER A 48 -4.44 14.27 27.56
CA SER A 48 -5.45 13.93 26.56
C SER A 48 -4.91 12.99 25.47
N ILE A 49 -3.73 13.25 24.93
CA ILE A 49 -3.14 12.42 23.86
C ILE A 49 -2.67 11.07 24.41
N GLU A 50 -2.10 11.05 25.61
CA GLU A 50 -1.73 9.80 26.29
C GLU A 50 -2.95 8.90 26.56
N THR A 51 -4.09 9.51 26.95
CA THR A 51 -5.34 8.79 27.17
C THR A 51 -5.86 8.18 25.86
N VAL A 52 -5.83 8.93 24.75
CA VAL A 52 -6.20 8.41 23.43
C VAL A 52 -5.31 7.23 23.03
N VAL A 53 -3.98 7.35 23.16
CA VAL A 53 -3.04 6.25 22.85
C VAL A 53 -3.32 5.01 23.70
N ARG A 54 -3.66 5.18 24.98
CA ARG A 54 -4.00 4.08 25.89
C ARG A 54 -5.30 3.37 25.49
N VAL A 55 -6.31 4.13 25.10
CA VAL A 55 -7.59 3.59 24.59
C VAL A 55 -7.35 2.85 23.27
N PHE A 56 -6.57 3.43 22.34
CA PHE A 56 -6.19 2.78 21.09
C PHE A 56 -5.42 1.47 21.35
N LYS A 57 -4.46 1.44 22.29
CA LYS A 57 -3.75 0.20 22.64
C LYS A 57 -4.67 -0.89 23.20
N LYS A 58 -5.61 -0.51 24.07
CA LYS A 58 -6.58 -1.45 24.65
C LYS A 58 -7.58 -1.96 23.60
N ALA A 59 -8.07 -1.06 22.75
CA ALA A 59 -8.97 -1.39 21.64
C ALA A 59 -8.26 -2.21 20.55
N ALA A 60 -6.98 -1.96 20.28
CA ALA A 60 -6.21 -2.67 19.27
C ALA A 60 -6.18 -4.18 19.53
N SER A 61 -6.08 -4.61 20.79
CA SER A 61 -6.12 -6.05 21.13
C SER A 61 -7.41 -6.73 20.71
N GLN A 62 -8.55 -6.04 20.79
CA GLN A 62 -9.85 -6.57 20.35
C GLN A 62 -10.03 -6.40 18.84
N LEU A 63 -9.53 -5.29 18.30
CA LEU A 63 -9.59 -4.99 16.88
C LEU A 63 -8.78 -5.96 16.03
N ILE A 64 -7.69 -6.55 16.55
CA ILE A 64 -6.89 -7.55 15.83
C ILE A 64 -7.73 -8.78 15.46
N TRP A 65 -8.53 -9.30 16.39
CA TRP A 65 -9.40 -10.44 16.12
C TRP A 65 -10.49 -10.11 15.10
N PHE A 66 -11.08 -8.93 15.21
CA PHE A 66 -12.03 -8.43 14.23
C PHE A 66 -11.40 -8.23 12.85
N ALA A 67 -10.20 -7.66 12.79
CA ALA A 67 -9.45 -7.43 11.56
C ALA A 67 -9.08 -8.75 10.87
N LEU A 68 -8.75 -9.79 11.62
CA LEU A 68 -8.49 -11.12 11.08
C LEU A 68 -9.76 -11.71 10.45
N PHE A 69 -10.90 -11.62 11.14
CA PHE A 69 -12.18 -12.07 10.59
C PHE A 69 -12.55 -11.30 9.32
N PHE A 70 -12.40 -9.97 9.35
CA PHE A 70 -12.65 -9.10 8.20
C PHE A 70 -11.75 -9.44 7.01
N THR A 71 -10.45 -9.64 7.24
CA THR A 71 -9.47 -9.97 6.19
C THR A 71 -9.79 -11.33 5.56
N THR A 72 -10.18 -12.32 6.36
CA THR A 72 -10.62 -13.63 5.84
C THR A 72 -11.84 -13.48 4.93
N CYS A 73 -12.87 -12.76 5.39
CA CYS A 73 -14.07 -12.50 4.60
C CYS A 73 -13.71 -11.76 3.29
N PHE A 74 -12.90 -10.72 3.39
CA PHE A 74 -12.42 -9.93 2.25
C PHE A 74 -11.62 -10.77 1.24
N THR A 75 -10.79 -11.69 1.72
CA THR A 75 -10.02 -12.60 0.85
C THR A 75 -10.94 -13.54 0.07
N ILE A 76 -12.00 -14.06 0.70
CA ILE A 76 -13.00 -14.89 0.02
C ILE A 76 -13.68 -14.10 -1.11
N TYR A 77 -14.07 -12.85 -0.86
CA TYR A 77 -14.64 -11.99 -1.90
C TYR A 77 -13.63 -11.63 -3.00
N CYS A 78 -12.35 -11.44 -2.69
CA CYS A 78 -11.32 -11.24 -3.70
C CYS A 78 -11.16 -12.47 -4.61
N ILE A 79 -11.18 -13.68 -4.04
CA ILE A 79 -11.11 -14.94 -4.78
C ILE A 79 -12.35 -15.13 -5.65
N LEU A 80 -13.55 -14.81 -5.13
CA LEU A 80 -14.78 -14.85 -5.91
C LEU A 80 -14.77 -13.83 -7.06
N GLY A 81 -14.30 -12.60 -6.81
CA GLY A 81 -14.14 -11.59 -7.86
C GLY A 81 -13.16 -12.02 -8.95
N TRP A 82 -12.04 -12.63 -8.55
CA TRP A 82 -11.07 -13.23 -9.48
C TRP A 82 -11.69 -14.38 -10.30
N LEU A 83 -12.45 -15.27 -9.67
CA LEU A 83 -13.10 -16.39 -10.38
C LEU A 83 -14.19 -15.92 -11.36
N LEU A 84 -14.95 -14.88 -11.00
CA LEU A 84 -16.10 -14.42 -11.76
C LEU A 84 -15.71 -13.44 -12.90
N PHE A 85 -14.69 -12.61 -12.68
CA PHE A 85 -14.25 -11.59 -13.65
C PHE A 85 -12.88 -11.87 -14.28
N GLY A 86 -12.14 -12.88 -13.81
CA GLY A 86 -10.78 -13.20 -14.27
C GLY A 86 -10.67 -13.62 -15.73
N ALA A 87 -11.77 -14.10 -16.33
CA ALA A 87 -11.83 -14.42 -17.75
C ALA A 87 -12.07 -13.19 -18.66
N ASN A 88 -12.65 -12.10 -18.13
CA ASN A 88 -13.20 -11.00 -18.94
C ASN A 88 -12.51 -9.64 -18.73
N LEU A 89 -11.84 -9.40 -17.61
CA LEU A 89 -11.16 -8.11 -17.34
C LEU A 89 -9.67 -8.28 -17.08
N GLU A 90 -8.83 -7.55 -17.83
CA GLU A 90 -7.37 -7.51 -17.64
C GLU A 90 -6.97 -7.04 -16.22
N HIS A 91 -7.82 -6.27 -15.55
CA HIS A 91 -7.63 -5.83 -14.16
C HIS A 91 -7.84 -6.93 -13.12
N TYR A 92 -8.45 -8.05 -13.49
CA TYR A 92 -8.65 -9.23 -12.64
C TYR A 92 -7.67 -10.38 -12.98
N LYS A 93 -6.68 -10.18 -13.85
CA LYS A 93 -5.67 -11.22 -14.14
C LYS A 93 -4.80 -11.53 -12.92
N ASP A 94 -4.37 -10.49 -12.20
CA ASP A 94 -3.55 -10.61 -11.01
C ASP A 94 -4.38 -10.49 -9.72
N ILE A 95 -4.05 -11.34 -8.74
CA ILE A 95 -4.69 -11.33 -7.41
C ILE A 95 -4.49 -9.98 -6.72
N TYR A 96 -3.32 -9.35 -6.89
CA TYR A 96 -3.02 -8.02 -6.35
C TYR A 96 -3.88 -6.91 -6.96
N SER A 97 -4.08 -6.94 -8.28
CA SER A 97 -4.93 -5.96 -8.98
C SER A 97 -6.41 -6.15 -8.63
N SER A 98 -6.83 -7.41 -8.45
CA SER A 98 -8.19 -7.77 -8.00
C SER A 98 -8.46 -7.27 -6.58
N LEU A 99 -7.49 -7.44 -5.68
CA LEU A 99 -7.54 -6.95 -4.30
C LEU A 99 -7.59 -5.41 -4.26
N GLN A 100 -6.76 -4.73 -5.04
CA GLN A 100 -6.77 -3.27 -5.14
C GLN A 100 -8.13 -2.75 -5.65
N THR A 101 -8.70 -3.42 -6.65
CA THR A 101 -10.01 -3.07 -7.21
C THR A 101 -11.13 -3.28 -6.18
N MET A 102 -11.09 -4.37 -5.41
CA MET A 102 -12.07 -4.62 -4.34
C MET A 102 -11.96 -3.58 -3.21
N PHE A 103 -10.74 -3.16 -2.84
CA PHE A 103 -10.54 -2.06 -1.89
C PHE A 103 -11.07 -0.72 -2.44
N LEU A 104 -10.83 -0.44 -3.72
CA LEU A 104 -11.36 0.77 -4.39
C LEU A 104 -12.90 0.76 -4.41
N SER A 105 -13.48 -0.43 -4.61
CA SER A 105 -14.92 -0.64 -4.58
C SER A 105 -15.50 -0.39 -3.19
N MET A 106 -14.83 -0.86 -2.14
CA MET A 106 -15.23 -0.64 -0.75
C MET A 106 -15.16 0.83 -0.32
N ILE A 107 -14.19 1.59 -0.84
CA ILE A 107 -14.07 3.04 -0.62
C ILE A 107 -15.15 3.83 -1.40
N GLY A 108 -15.88 3.18 -2.32
CA GLY A 108 -16.95 3.78 -3.10
C GLY A 108 -16.49 4.40 -4.42
N LYS A 109 -15.22 4.22 -4.82
CA LYS A 109 -14.66 4.72 -6.09
C LYS A 109 -14.95 3.74 -7.23
N ASN A 110 -16.19 3.32 -7.36
CA ASN A 110 -16.60 2.29 -8.31
C ASN A 110 -16.76 2.85 -9.72
N ARG A 111 -16.01 2.29 -10.68
CA ARG A 111 -16.29 2.41 -12.13
C ARG A 111 -17.32 1.35 -12.51
N PHE A 112 -18.54 1.46 -11.98
CA PHE A 112 -19.63 0.51 -12.25
C PHE A 112 -19.97 0.38 -13.74
N THR A 113 -19.67 1.40 -14.54
CA THR A 113 -19.94 1.45 -15.98
C THR A 113 -19.16 0.40 -16.80
N GLU A 114 -18.02 -0.08 -16.31
CA GLU A 114 -17.22 -1.13 -16.98
C GLU A 114 -17.70 -2.54 -16.60
N MET A 115 -18.29 -2.71 -15.42
CA MET A 115 -18.83 -4.00 -14.96
C MET A 115 -20.19 -4.32 -15.61
N ASP A 116 -21.01 -3.30 -15.84
CA ASP A 116 -22.34 -3.43 -16.45
C ASP A 116 -22.26 -3.79 -17.94
N ASN A 117 -21.29 -3.24 -18.67
CA ASN A 117 -21.04 -3.53 -20.09
C ASN A 117 -20.37 -4.89 -20.38
N THR A 118 -19.91 -5.59 -19.35
CA THR A 118 -19.18 -6.87 -19.52
C THR A 118 -20.00 -8.08 -19.05
N SER A 119 -21.25 -7.85 -18.63
CA SER A 119 -22.23 -8.91 -18.40
C SER A 119 -23.04 -9.13 -19.69
N PRO A 120 -23.22 -10.38 -20.19
CA PRO A 120 -24.25 -10.64 -21.19
C PRO A 120 -25.66 -10.44 -20.62
#